data_AF-A0A136JXF7-F1
#
_entry.id   AF-A0A136JXF7-F1
#
_cell.length_a   1.000
_cell.length_b   1.000
_cell.length_c   1.000
_cell.angle_alpha   90.00
_cell.angle_beta   90.00
_cell.angle_gamma   90.00
#
_symmetry.space_group_name_H-M   'P 1'
#
loop_
_entity.id
_entity.type
_entity.pdbx_description
1 polymer ?
#
loop_
_entity_poly.entity_id
_entity_poly.type
_entity_poly.pdbx_seq_one_letter_code
_entity_poly.pdbx_strand_id
1 'polypeptide(L)'
;MEVLRRLAPKDAVLAAVRNTMPTVENTELTTFAPSFPQPMYEPLRDYAPNLLLPGMDQVPSNTIALLKTNPELIEAYMVGLNHEMSRELLWRGFPTDQRGTYFRQFWDAGGDELPTTEAERESRFDITRITTWAADSLLGTHSARGSAVGQMVLLIRGDLLRRYPRAMVYALESVWSADGTKRELGTTERYPIFRATQSPDITMLGFPLTEADVRGADNKAGGHPGWFFVLQEQPTEPRFGLDVATTYGGTPPHWRDLTWGHLAQNEAALKQIVYVPIDGLLNNTVVDQIPWGKNSAHMATITRQPPFRVAVHARTWLPGQQ
;
A
#
# COMPACT_ATOMS: atom_id res chain seq x y z
N MET A 1 55.53 -9.26 -20.96
CA MET A 1 55.46 -7.77 -20.93
C MET A 1 54.86 -7.14 -22.20
N GLU A 2 54.52 -7.92 -23.25
CA GLU A 2 54.06 -7.36 -24.54
C GLU A 2 52.53 -7.36 -24.72
N VAL A 3 51.81 -8.24 -24.02
CA VAL A 3 50.32 -8.33 -24.08
C VAL A 3 49.65 -7.17 -23.35
N LEU A 4 50.23 -6.69 -22.23
CA LEU A 4 49.69 -5.57 -21.45
C LEU A 4 49.84 -4.20 -22.14
N ARG A 5 50.71 -4.07 -23.16
CA ARG A 5 50.84 -2.83 -23.95
C ARG A 5 49.85 -2.74 -25.12
N ARG A 6 49.13 -3.82 -25.44
CA ARG A 6 48.11 -3.85 -26.50
C ARG A 6 46.69 -3.63 -26.00
N LEU A 7 46.47 -3.70 -24.70
CA LEU A 7 45.22 -3.25 -24.12
C LEU A 7 45.30 -1.73 -24.08
N ALA A 8 44.54 -1.08 -24.95
CA ALA A 8 44.27 0.35 -24.87
C ALA A 8 43.01 0.52 -24.01
N PRO A 9 43.13 0.56 -22.66
CA PRO A 9 41.98 0.61 -21.76
C PRO A 9 41.11 1.84 -22.03
N LYS A 10 41.69 2.95 -22.53
CA LYS A 10 40.91 4.10 -22.98
C LYS A 10 39.96 3.76 -24.12
N ASP A 11 40.41 3.02 -25.12
CA ASP A 11 39.59 2.65 -26.28
C ASP A 11 38.56 1.57 -25.90
N ALA A 12 38.94 0.63 -25.04
CA ALA A 12 38.02 -0.38 -24.51
C ALA A 12 36.92 0.24 -23.62
N VAL A 13 37.28 1.21 -22.78
CA VAL A 13 36.32 1.97 -21.96
C VAL A 13 35.46 2.87 -22.84
N LEU A 14 36.03 3.54 -23.85
CA LEU A 14 35.25 4.34 -24.81
C LEU A 14 34.27 3.49 -25.63
N ALA A 15 34.67 2.28 -26.02
CA ALA A 15 33.80 1.35 -26.73
C ALA A 15 32.69 0.81 -25.83
N ALA A 16 33.03 0.42 -24.59
CA ALA A 16 32.05 -0.03 -23.60
C ALA A 16 31.06 1.08 -23.23
N VAL A 17 31.55 2.32 -23.02
CA VAL A 17 30.73 3.50 -22.73
C VAL A 17 29.88 3.87 -23.94
N ARG A 18 30.37 3.77 -25.18
CA ARG A 18 29.52 3.98 -26.38
C ARG A 18 28.41 2.94 -26.53
N ASN A 19 28.65 1.71 -26.10
CA ASN A 19 27.65 0.64 -26.13
C ASN A 19 26.66 0.70 -24.96
N THR A 20 27.02 1.33 -23.84
CA THR A 20 26.13 1.54 -22.67
C THR A 20 25.53 2.94 -22.61
N MET A 21 26.07 3.90 -23.35
CA MET A 21 25.42 5.18 -23.58
C MET A 21 24.10 4.88 -24.29
N PRO A 22 22.96 5.33 -23.74
CA PRO A 22 21.72 5.23 -24.47
C PRO A 22 21.95 5.91 -25.81
N THR A 23 21.69 5.19 -26.90
CA THR A 23 21.60 5.77 -28.23
C THR A 23 20.73 7.01 -28.06
N VAL A 24 21.27 8.20 -28.35
CA VAL A 24 20.45 9.40 -28.37
C VAL A 24 19.44 9.15 -29.48
N GLU A 25 18.26 8.65 -29.10
CA GLU A 25 17.10 8.62 -29.97
C GLU A 25 16.94 10.05 -30.44
N ASN A 26 17.17 10.24 -31.75
CA ASN A 26 16.91 11.45 -32.52
C ASN A 26 16.49 12.67 -31.67
N THR A 27 17.41 13.59 -31.44
CA THR A 27 17.06 15.00 -31.16
C THR A 27 16.52 15.66 -32.42
N GLU A 28 15.48 15.07 -33.03
CA GLU A 28 14.53 15.88 -33.77
C GLU A 28 13.86 16.78 -32.73
N LEU A 29 14.47 17.95 -32.52
CA LEU A 29 14.09 18.99 -31.56
C LEU A 29 12.61 19.40 -31.67
N THR A 30 11.93 19.00 -32.74
CA THR A 30 10.52 19.22 -32.96
C THR A 30 9.61 18.38 -32.07
N THR A 31 10.00 17.16 -31.64
CA THR A 31 9.07 16.25 -30.92
C THR A 31 9.45 16.01 -29.45
N PHE A 32 10.45 16.74 -28.94
CA PHE A 32 10.88 16.60 -27.56
C PHE A 32 9.89 17.26 -26.60
N ALA A 33 9.43 16.50 -25.60
CA ALA A 33 8.65 17.00 -24.48
C ALA A 33 9.22 16.45 -23.16
N PRO A 34 9.50 17.30 -22.16
CA PRO A 34 9.92 16.82 -20.86
C PRO A 34 8.80 16.02 -20.18
N SER A 35 9.17 15.00 -19.42
CA SER A 35 8.24 14.23 -18.57
C SER A 35 8.64 14.44 -17.12
N PHE A 36 7.65 14.66 -16.25
CA PHE A 36 7.85 14.88 -14.82
C PHE A 36 7.32 13.68 -14.03
N PRO A 37 8.17 13.01 -13.22
CA PRO A 37 7.76 11.86 -12.42
C PRO A 37 7.02 12.24 -11.13
N GLN A 38 6.95 13.54 -10.81
CA GLN A 38 6.31 14.01 -9.59
C GLN A 38 4.80 13.69 -9.61
N PRO A 39 4.25 13.07 -8.55
CA PRO A 39 2.81 12.91 -8.41
C PRO A 39 2.09 14.25 -8.23
N MET A 40 1.13 14.55 -9.12
CA MET A 40 0.45 15.85 -9.14
C MET A 40 -0.63 16.04 -8.05
N TYR A 41 -0.92 15.02 -7.25
CA TYR A 41 -1.72 15.17 -6.03
C TYR A 41 -0.96 15.96 -4.95
N GLU A 42 0.38 15.97 -4.94
CA GLU A 42 1.17 16.67 -3.93
C GLU A 42 0.98 18.19 -4.00
N PRO A 43 1.15 18.86 -5.17
CA PRO A 43 0.79 20.27 -5.28
C PRO A 43 -0.68 20.55 -4.92
N LEU A 44 -1.61 19.68 -5.34
CA LEU A 44 -3.04 19.88 -5.03
C LEU A 44 -3.30 19.82 -3.52
N ARG A 45 -2.69 18.86 -2.82
CA ARG A 45 -2.74 18.73 -1.36
C ARG A 45 -2.17 19.96 -0.68
N ASP A 46 -1.04 20.48 -1.16
CA ASP A 46 -0.29 21.56 -0.49
C ASP A 46 -0.95 22.94 -0.71
N TYR A 47 -1.48 23.20 -1.90
CA TYR A 47 -2.10 24.49 -2.23
C TYR A 47 -3.62 24.52 -2.02
N ALA A 48 -4.32 23.43 -2.25
CA ALA A 48 -5.78 23.38 -2.24
C ALA A 48 -6.31 22.03 -1.68
N PRO A 49 -6.04 21.72 -0.40
CA PRO A 49 -6.42 20.43 0.20
C PRO A 49 -7.93 20.12 0.12
N ASN A 50 -8.76 21.17 0.16
CA ASN A 50 -10.22 21.05 0.05
C ASN A 50 -10.69 20.58 -1.34
N LEU A 51 -9.87 20.74 -2.40
CA LEU A 51 -10.17 20.20 -3.73
C LEU A 51 -9.82 18.72 -3.83
N LEU A 52 -8.81 18.26 -3.08
CA LEU A 52 -8.42 16.85 -3.05
C LEU A 52 -9.45 16.00 -2.30
N LEU A 53 -9.87 16.47 -1.11
CA LEU A 53 -10.93 15.84 -0.33
C LEU A 53 -11.81 16.93 0.31
N PRO A 54 -12.98 17.21 -0.27
CA PRO A 54 -13.93 18.14 0.31
C PRO A 54 -14.36 17.72 1.71
N GLY A 55 -14.39 18.65 2.66
CA GLY A 55 -14.83 18.38 4.03
C GLY A 55 -13.84 17.55 4.87
N MET A 56 -12.56 17.53 4.48
CA MET A 56 -11.49 16.85 5.23
C MET A 56 -11.39 17.31 6.69
N ASP A 57 -11.64 18.59 6.94
CA ASP A 57 -11.69 19.20 8.26
C ASP A 57 -12.78 18.58 9.17
N GLN A 58 -13.84 18.03 8.57
CA GLN A 58 -14.98 17.45 9.28
C GLN A 58 -14.78 15.96 9.64
N VAL A 59 -13.78 15.29 9.06
CA VAL A 59 -13.51 13.88 9.35
C VAL A 59 -12.96 13.76 10.77
N PRO A 60 -13.61 13.08 11.73
CA PRO A 60 -13.08 12.97 13.08
C PRO A 60 -11.73 12.23 13.13
N SER A 61 -10.89 12.52 14.13
CA SER A 61 -9.68 11.74 14.39
C SER A 61 -10.01 10.28 14.71
N ASN A 62 -9.10 9.36 14.36
CA ASN A 62 -9.25 7.90 14.52
C ASN A 62 -10.45 7.32 13.76
N THR A 63 -10.66 7.79 12.53
CA THR A 63 -11.73 7.34 11.63
C THR A 63 -11.15 6.56 10.45
N ILE A 64 -11.86 5.49 10.07
CA ILE A 64 -11.66 4.81 8.79
C ILE A 64 -12.93 5.03 7.97
N ALA A 65 -12.77 5.46 6.72
CA ALA A 65 -13.86 5.66 5.79
C ALA A 65 -13.50 5.10 4.41
N LEU A 66 -14.52 4.79 3.63
CA LEU A 66 -14.36 4.31 2.27
C LEU A 66 -14.88 5.38 1.30
N LEU A 67 -14.02 5.78 0.37
CA LEU A 67 -14.27 6.84 -0.60
C LEU A 67 -14.14 6.28 -2.01
N LYS A 68 -14.60 7.04 -3.00
CA LYS A 68 -14.44 6.74 -4.41
C LYS A 68 -13.65 7.85 -5.09
N THR A 69 -12.70 7.52 -5.96
CA THR A 69 -12.05 8.54 -6.79
C THR A 69 -13.04 9.17 -7.77
N ASN A 70 -12.75 10.40 -8.18
CA ASN A 70 -13.48 11.11 -9.24
C ASN A 70 -12.53 11.24 -10.46
N PRO A 71 -12.57 10.28 -11.41
CA PRO A 71 -11.72 10.30 -12.60
C PRO A 71 -11.90 11.58 -13.43
N GLU A 72 -13.11 12.13 -13.50
CA GLU A 72 -13.42 13.33 -14.27
C GLU A 72 -12.67 14.55 -13.72
N LEU A 73 -12.66 14.72 -12.39
CA LEU A 73 -11.92 15.77 -11.71
C LEU A 73 -10.40 15.61 -11.91
N ILE A 74 -9.90 14.38 -11.79
CA ILE A 74 -8.48 14.08 -11.96
C ILE A 74 -8.05 14.44 -13.38
N GLU A 75 -8.79 13.99 -14.40
CA GLU A 75 -8.47 14.31 -15.80
C GLU A 75 -8.57 15.80 -16.09
N ALA A 76 -9.62 16.49 -15.60
CA ALA A 76 -9.76 17.94 -15.76
C ALA A 76 -8.56 18.71 -15.19
N TYR A 77 -8.14 18.36 -13.97
CA TYR A 77 -6.98 18.95 -13.31
C TYR A 77 -5.70 18.69 -14.11
N MET A 78 -5.48 17.45 -14.55
CA MET A 78 -4.28 17.08 -15.31
C MET A 78 -4.23 17.75 -16.69
N VAL A 79 -5.36 17.90 -17.38
CA VAL A 79 -5.43 18.66 -18.63
C VAL A 79 -5.07 20.13 -18.40
N GLY A 80 -5.61 20.75 -17.35
CA GLY A 80 -5.29 22.13 -16.98
C GLY A 80 -3.79 22.33 -16.69
N LEU A 81 -3.19 21.43 -15.91
CA LEU A 81 -1.75 21.47 -15.62
C LEU A 81 -0.90 21.35 -16.89
N ASN A 82 -1.23 20.39 -17.77
CA ASN A 82 -0.50 20.22 -19.02
C ASN A 82 -0.66 21.42 -19.95
N HIS A 83 -1.84 22.04 -19.99
CA HIS A 83 -2.09 23.24 -20.77
C HIS A 83 -1.22 24.41 -20.31
N GLU A 84 -1.21 24.71 -19.01
CA GLU A 84 -0.43 25.82 -18.47
C GLU A 84 1.09 25.57 -18.59
N MET A 85 1.54 24.33 -18.41
CA MET A 85 2.95 23.98 -18.64
C MET A 85 3.36 24.13 -20.10
N SER A 86 2.48 23.78 -21.05
CA SER A 86 2.74 24.00 -22.48
C SER A 86 2.92 25.48 -22.80
N ARG A 87 2.08 26.35 -22.20
CA ARG A 87 2.16 27.80 -22.37
C ARG A 87 3.43 28.38 -21.76
N GLU A 88 3.83 27.91 -20.58
CA GLU A 88 5.07 28.36 -19.93
C GLU A 88 6.31 27.96 -20.74
N LEU A 89 6.36 26.72 -21.27
CA LEU A 89 7.46 26.28 -22.12
C LEU A 89 7.55 27.08 -23.41
N LEU A 90 6.40 27.36 -24.04
CA LEU A 90 6.33 28.23 -25.22
C LEU A 90 6.84 29.64 -24.90
N TRP A 91 6.42 30.21 -23.77
CA TRP A 91 6.85 31.54 -23.34
C TRP A 91 8.37 31.60 -23.08
N ARG A 92 8.96 30.53 -22.54
CA ARG A 92 10.41 30.40 -22.33
C ARG A 92 11.21 30.10 -23.61
N GLY A 93 10.56 29.99 -24.76
CA GLY A 93 11.21 29.63 -26.03
C GLY A 93 11.75 28.21 -26.07
N PHE A 94 11.18 27.31 -25.26
CA PHE A 94 11.58 25.90 -25.24
C PHE A 94 11.15 25.23 -26.55
N PRO A 95 12.02 24.41 -27.20
CA PRO A 95 11.67 23.72 -28.43
C PRO A 95 10.69 22.58 -28.12
N THR A 96 9.39 22.82 -28.32
CA THR A 96 8.31 21.84 -28.16
C THR A 96 7.31 21.96 -29.31
N ASP A 97 6.69 20.84 -29.71
CA ASP A 97 5.55 20.81 -30.64
C ASP A 97 4.21 21.21 -30.01
N GLN A 98 4.20 21.56 -28.71
CA GLN A 98 3.00 21.88 -27.90
C GLN A 98 2.00 20.71 -27.78
N ARG A 99 2.36 19.51 -28.23
CA ARG A 99 1.54 18.30 -28.17
C ARG A 99 1.97 17.37 -27.04
N GLY A 100 3.08 17.69 -26.37
CA GLY A 100 3.58 16.94 -25.21
C GLY A 100 2.56 16.81 -24.09
N THR A 101 2.54 15.64 -23.44
CA THR A 101 1.87 15.43 -22.15
C THR A 101 2.95 15.32 -21.08
N TYR A 102 3.21 16.42 -20.39
CA TYR A 102 4.30 16.60 -19.42
C TYR A 102 4.00 15.92 -18.08
N PHE A 103 2.75 15.98 -17.63
CA PHE A 103 2.29 15.37 -16.38
C PHE A 103 1.29 14.26 -16.71
N ARG A 104 1.62 13.03 -16.30
CA ARG A 104 0.76 11.85 -16.54
C ARG A 104 0.36 11.10 -15.28
N GLN A 105 0.97 11.46 -14.15
CA GLN A 105 0.78 10.82 -12.87
C GLN A 105 0.17 11.81 -11.89
N PHE A 106 -1.04 11.49 -11.43
CA PHE A 106 -1.71 12.25 -10.39
C PHE A 106 -1.37 11.66 -9.02
N TRP A 107 -1.61 10.37 -8.82
CA TRP A 107 -1.36 9.70 -7.56
C TRP A 107 0.08 9.21 -7.42
N ASP A 108 0.59 9.14 -6.20
CA ASP A 108 1.86 8.44 -5.97
C ASP A 108 1.63 6.94 -6.10
N ALA A 109 2.08 6.39 -7.24
CA ALA A 109 2.01 4.99 -7.60
C ALA A 109 3.08 4.15 -6.89
N GLY A 110 3.75 4.71 -5.87
CA GLY A 110 4.82 4.11 -5.07
C GLY A 110 4.51 2.68 -4.68
N GLY A 111 4.96 1.76 -5.52
CA GLY A 111 5.01 0.34 -5.30
C GLY A 111 6.46 -0.09 -5.15
N ASP A 112 6.69 -1.18 -4.42
CA ASP A 112 8.04 -1.71 -4.17
C ASP A 112 8.73 -2.23 -5.45
N GLU A 113 7.97 -2.48 -6.53
CA GLU A 113 8.49 -3.00 -7.80
C GLU A 113 8.57 -1.91 -8.87
N LEU A 114 9.79 -1.55 -9.27
CA LEU A 114 10.02 -0.69 -10.42
C LEU A 114 9.53 -1.40 -11.70
N PRO A 115 8.85 -0.68 -12.62
CA PRO A 115 8.38 -1.26 -13.85
C PRO A 115 9.57 -1.69 -14.72
N THR A 116 9.55 -2.93 -15.19
CA THR A 116 10.65 -3.53 -15.95
C THR A 116 10.49 -3.28 -17.44
N THR A 117 9.26 -3.08 -17.91
CA THR A 117 8.94 -2.79 -19.31
C THR A 117 8.29 -1.41 -19.49
N GLU A 118 8.34 -0.88 -20.71
CA GLU A 118 7.65 0.37 -21.06
C GLU A 118 6.12 0.20 -20.96
N ALA A 119 5.58 -0.95 -21.35
CA ALA A 119 4.14 -1.22 -21.24
C ALA A 119 3.66 -1.20 -19.78
N GLU A 120 4.46 -1.73 -18.85
CA GLU A 120 4.20 -1.65 -17.41
C GLU A 120 4.31 -0.23 -16.86
N ARG A 121 5.24 0.59 -17.38
CA ARG A 121 5.28 2.02 -17.03
C ARG A 121 4.00 2.72 -17.48
N GLU A 122 3.64 2.48 -18.74
CA GLU A 122 2.49 3.12 -19.38
C GLU A 122 1.17 2.81 -18.68
N SER A 123 0.96 1.57 -18.23
CA SER A 123 -0.25 1.15 -17.51
C SER A 123 -0.38 1.69 -16.08
N ARG A 124 0.71 2.21 -15.51
CA ARG A 124 0.73 2.80 -14.16
C ARG A 124 0.34 4.28 -14.15
N PHE A 125 0.30 4.95 -15.29
CA PHE A 125 -0.07 6.37 -15.34
C PHE A 125 -1.57 6.57 -15.13
N ASP A 126 -1.92 7.66 -14.44
CA ASP A 126 -3.32 7.98 -14.17
C ASP A 126 -4.04 8.49 -15.42
N ILE A 127 -3.30 9.03 -16.39
CA ILE A 127 -3.81 9.40 -17.71
C ILE A 127 -2.95 8.84 -18.86
N THR A 128 -3.62 8.51 -19.96
CA THR A 128 -2.99 8.31 -21.27
C THR A 128 -2.48 9.65 -21.84
N ARG A 129 -1.68 9.60 -22.90
CA ARG A 129 -1.22 10.84 -23.58
C ARG A 129 -2.43 11.60 -24.10
N ILE A 130 -2.52 12.90 -23.82
CA ILE A 130 -3.70 13.72 -24.20
C ILE A 130 -3.89 13.72 -25.72
N THR A 131 -2.81 13.60 -26.50
CA THR A 131 -2.86 13.50 -27.97
C THR A 131 -3.58 12.27 -28.50
N THR A 132 -3.78 11.23 -27.69
CA THR A 132 -4.49 10.02 -28.09
C THR A 132 -5.97 10.05 -27.73
N TRP A 133 -6.44 11.11 -27.07
CA TRP A 133 -7.84 11.25 -26.67
C TRP A 133 -8.69 11.61 -27.88
N ALA A 134 -9.85 10.98 -28.02
CA ALA A 134 -10.79 11.35 -29.07
C ALA A 134 -11.41 12.72 -28.75
N ALA A 135 -11.67 13.55 -29.76
CA ALA A 135 -12.16 14.92 -29.53
C ALA A 135 -13.54 14.99 -28.86
N ASP A 136 -14.33 13.93 -29.00
CA ASP A 136 -15.68 13.74 -28.45
C ASP A 136 -15.71 12.83 -27.20
N SER A 137 -14.55 12.39 -26.74
CA SER A 137 -14.43 11.58 -25.52
C SER A 137 -14.82 12.37 -24.27
N LEU A 138 -15.40 11.69 -23.30
CA LEU A 138 -15.75 12.28 -22.01
C LEU A 138 -14.54 12.24 -21.07
N LEU A 139 -14.46 13.23 -20.18
CA LEU A 139 -13.52 13.14 -19.06
C LEU A 139 -13.86 11.93 -18.19
N GLY A 140 -12.84 11.38 -17.56
CA GLY A 140 -12.89 10.17 -16.73
C GLY A 140 -12.70 8.86 -17.48
N THR A 141 -12.57 8.87 -18.81
CA THR A 141 -12.43 7.66 -19.63
C THR A 141 -11.00 7.35 -20.10
N HIS A 142 -10.02 8.17 -19.70
CA HIS A 142 -8.66 8.16 -20.26
C HIS A 142 -7.58 7.62 -19.34
N SER A 143 -7.97 6.90 -18.28
CA SER A 143 -7.00 6.28 -17.37
C SER A 143 -6.28 5.09 -17.99
N ALA A 144 -4.94 5.09 -17.92
CA ALA A 144 -4.15 3.93 -18.36
C ALA A 144 -4.26 2.74 -17.39
N ARG A 145 -4.75 2.98 -16.16
CA ARG A 145 -5.01 1.94 -15.14
C ARG A 145 -6.30 1.14 -15.37
N GLY A 146 -7.01 1.39 -16.47
CA GLY A 146 -8.13 0.55 -16.92
C GLY A 146 -9.42 0.68 -16.12
N SER A 147 -9.60 1.75 -15.33
CA SER A 147 -10.86 1.99 -14.61
C SER A 147 -11.51 3.29 -15.07
N ALA A 148 -12.53 3.16 -15.93
CA ALA A 148 -13.48 4.25 -16.19
C ALA A 148 -14.43 4.48 -15.01
N VAL A 149 -14.43 3.58 -14.02
CA VAL A 149 -15.20 3.67 -12.79
C VAL A 149 -14.25 4.10 -11.67
N GLY A 150 -14.62 5.14 -10.92
CA GLY A 150 -13.82 5.57 -9.77
C GLY A 150 -13.42 4.40 -8.85
N GLN A 151 -12.15 4.38 -8.49
CA GLN A 151 -11.52 3.35 -7.67
C GLN A 151 -11.86 3.55 -6.21
N MET A 152 -11.96 2.45 -5.46
CA MET A 152 -12.18 2.52 -4.03
C MET A 152 -10.92 2.98 -3.29
N VAL A 153 -11.10 3.96 -2.40
CA VAL A 153 -10.05 4.56 -1.59
C VAL A 153 -10.36 4.34 -0.12
N LEU A 154 -9.45 3.70 0.60
CA LEU A 154 -9.51 3.59 2.05
C LEU A 154 -8.86 4.83 2.67
N LEU A 155 -9.66 5.67 3.32
CA LEU A 155 -9.22 6.80 4.12
C LEU A 155 -8.98 6.32 5.55
N ILE A 156 -7.77 6.52 6.05
CA ILE A 156 -7.39 6.27 7.44
C ILE A 156 -6.90 7.60 8.02
N ARG A 157 -7.66 8.15 8.96
CA ARG A 157 -7.26 9.33 9.74
C ARG A 157 -7.00 8.92 11.18
N GLY A 158 -5.78 9.08 11.68
CA GLY A 158 -5.47 8.84 13.09
C GLY A 158 -4.02 8.44 13.35
N ASP A 159 -3.72 8.16 14.62
CA ASP A 159 -2.35 7.92 15.07
C ASP A 159 -1.80 6.53 14.69
N LEU A 160 -2.64 5.61 14.22
CA LEU A 160 -2.24 4.24 13.92
C LEU A 160 -1.08 4.19 12.91
N LEU A 161 -1.25 4.78 11.73
CA LEU A 161 -0.22 4.79 10.69
C LEU A 161 0.92 5.77 10.98
N ARG A 162 0.73 6.70 11.92
CA ARG A 162 1.80 7.55 12.44
C ARG A 162 2.71 6.77 13.39
N ARG A 163 2.14 5.93 14.26
CA ARG A 163 2.88 5.09 15.21
C ARG A 163 3.46 3.84 14.55
N TYR A 164 2.77 3.29 13.55
CA TYR A 164 3.16 2.11 12.79
C TYR A 164 3.19 2.41 11.29
N PRO A 165 4.15 3.24 10.83
CA PRO A 165 4.22 3.67 9.43
C PRO A 165 4.46 2.52 8.44
N ARG A 166 5.01 1.41 8.94
CA ARG A 166 5.28 0.20 8.17
C ARG A 166 4.09 -0.77 8.15
N ALA A 167 2.98 -0.51 8.84
CA ALA A 167 1.82 -1.40 8.82
C ALA A 167 1.36 -1.68 7.38
N MET A 168 1.10 -2.95 7.09
CA MET A 168 0.58 -3.39 5.80
C MET A 168 -0.92 -3.14 5.75
N VAL A 169 -1.37 -2.53 4.66
CA VAL A 169 -2.79 -2.36 4.38
C VAL A 169 -3.08 -2.91 3.01
N TYR A 170 -3.97 -3.89 2.93
CA TYR A 170 -4.33 -4.57 1.69
C TYR A 170 -5.79 -5.01 1.72
N ALA A 171 -6.35 -5.31 0.56
CA ALA A 171 -7.66 -5.92 0.42
C ALA A 171 -7.52 -7.44 0.30
N LEU A 172 -8.36 -8.19 0.99
CA LEU A 172 -8.42 -9.63 0.92
C LEU A 172 -9.80 -10.05 0.40
N GLU A 173 -9.81 -10.92 -0.59
CA GLU A 173 -11.03 -11.49 -1.15
C GLU A 173 -11.81 -12.22 -0.06
N SER A 174 -13.13 -12.05 -0.02
CA SER A 174 -13.98 -12.87 0.84
C SER A 174 -14.42 -14.13 0.11
N VAL A 175 -14.62 -15.22 0.85
CA VAL A 175 -15.30 -16.42 0.37
C VAL A 175 -16.54 -16.70 1.21
N TRP A 176 -17.55 -17.32 0.62
CA TRP A 176 -18.69 -17.81 1.39
C TRP A 176 -18.27 -19.04 2.20
N SER A 177 -18.75 -19.13 3.45
CA SER A 177 -18.62 -20.35 4.23
C SER A 177 -19.25 -21.54 3.48
N ALA A 178 -18.88 -22.77 3.87
CA ALA A 178 -19.43 -23.98 3.25
C ALA A 178 -20.97 -23.95 3.21
N ASP A 179 -21.58 -23.54 4.33
CA ASP A 179 -23.02 -23.40 4.52
C ASP A 179 -23.62 -22.15 3.85
N GLY A 180 -22.79 -21.24 3.34
CA GLY A 180 -23.21 -20.03 2.62
C GLY A 180 -23.79 -18.92 3.50
N THR A 181 -23.69 -19.05 4.82
CA THR A 181 -24.29 -18.14 5.80
C THR A 181 -23.36 -17.01 6.23
N LYS A 182 -22.06 -17.21 6.11
CA LYS A 182 -21.03 -16.27 6.60
C LYS A 182 -20.03 -15.93 5.50
N ARG A 183 -19.47 -14.73 5.64
CA ARG A 183 -18.32 -14.27 4.86
C ARG A 183 -17.07 -14.64 5.63
N GLU A 184 -16.18 -15.37 4.98
CA GLU A 184 -14.89 -15.80 5.50
C GLU A 184 -13.76 -15.15 4.71
N LEU A 185 -12.57 -15.16 5.28
CA LEU A 185 -11.35 -14.64 4.65
C LEU A 185 -10.87 -15.63 3.59
N GLY A 186 -10.72 -15.16 2.36
CA GLY A 186 -10.10 -15.91 1.26
C GLY A 186 -8.58 -15.83 1.28
N THR A 187 -7.97 -16.16 0.15
CA THR A 187 -6.51 -16.20 -0.02
C THR A 187 -5.97 -15.15 -1.00
N THR A 188 -6.84 -14.57 -1.83
CA THR A 188 -6.43 -13.61 -2.85
C THR A 188 -6.25 -12.23 -2.23
N GLU A 189 -5.02 -11.73 -2.27
CA GLU A 189 -4.65 -10.41 -1.77
C GLU A 189 -4.57 -9.40 -2.92
N ARG A 190 -5.03 -8.17 -2.66
CA ARG A 190 -4.85 -7.01 -3.54
C ARG A 190 -4.25 -5.85 -2.77
N TYR A 191 -3.11 -5.39 -3.24
CA TYR A 191 -2.39 -4.26 -2.67
C TYR A 191 -2.88 -2.93 -3.24
N PRO A 192 -2.71 -1.83 -2.49
CA PRO A 192 -3.04 -0.51 -3.01
C PRO A 192 -2.16 -0.17 -4.22
N ILE A 193 -2.78 0.42 -5.23
CA ILE A 193 -2.14 0.85 -6.48
C ILE A 193 -1.61 2.29 -6.41
N PHE A 194 -2.02 3.02 -5.37
CA PHE A 194 -1.46 4.31 -5.02
C PHE A 194 -1.64 4.61 -3.54
N ARG A 195 -0.78 5.52 -3.05
CA ARG A 195 -0.85 6.07 -1.70
C ARG A 195 -0.83 7.59 -1.76
N ALA A 196 -1.70 8.22 -1.00
CA ALA A 196 -1.67 9.66 -0.81
C ALA A 196 -1.66 9.96 0.68
N THR A 197 -0.70 10.79 1.12
CA THR A 197 -0.58 11.17 2.53
C THR A 197 -0.73 12.66 2.69
N GLN A 198 -1.37 13.05 3.77
CA GLN A 198 -1.44 14.44 4.20
C GLN A 198 -1.13 14.53 5.69
N SER A 199 -0.13 15.37 5.99
CA SER A 199 0.28 15.62 7.36
C SER A 199 -0.85 16.31 8.13
N PRO A 200 -1.06 15.97 9.42
CA PRO A 200 -0.21 15.07 10.24
C PRO A 200 -0.65 13.60 10.27
N ASP A 201 -1.90 13.27 9.95
CA ASP A 201 -2.52 11.99 10.34
C ASP A 201 -3.42 11.34 9.27
N ILE A 202 -3.40 11.82 8.02
CA ILE A 202 -4.27 11.32 6.95
C ILE A 202 -3.47 10.46 5.97
N THR A 203 -3.97 9.25 5.72
CA THR A 203 -3.50 8.38 4.64
C THR A 203 -4.68 7.87 3.83
N MET A 204 -4.57 7.98 2.52
CA MET A 204 -5.52 7.48 1.53
C MET A 204 -4.83 6.40 0.70
N LEU A 205 -5.47 5.25 0.57
CA LEU A 205 -4.94 4.09 -0.17
C LEU A 205 -5.95 3.68 -1.23
N GLY A 206 -5.56 3.76 -2.50
CA GLY A 206 -6.42 3.41 -3.62
C GLY A 206 -6.27 1.95 -4.02
N PHE A 207 -7.38 1.28 -4.28
CA PHE A 207 -7.42 -0.12 -4.68
C PHE A 207 -8.03 -0.28 -6.08
N PRO A 208 -7.57 -1.27 -6.87
CA PRO A 208 -8.14 -1.59 -8.17
C PRO A 208 -9.44 -2.41 -7.99
N LEU A 209 -10.38 -1.84 -7.26
CA LEU A 209 -11.67 -2.44 -6.89
C LEU A 209 -12.75 -1.36 -7.04
N THR A 210 -13.95 -1.79 -7.47
CA THR A 210 -15.14 -0.93 -7.54
C THR A 210 -16.00 -1.09 -6.28
N GLU A 211 -16.97 -0.19 -6.08
CA GLU A 211 -17.92 -0.30 -4.96
C GLU A 211 -18.69 -1.64 -5.00
N ALA A 212 -19.10 -2.08 -6.19
CA ALA A 212 -19.80 -3.35 -6.38
C ALA A 212 -18.92 -4.54 -5.96
N ASP A 213 -17.63 -4.51 -6.32
CA ASP A 213 -16.68 -5.57 -5.95
C ASP A 213 -16.53 -5.66 -4.43
N VAL A 214 -16.22 -4.54 -3.78
CA VAL A 214 -15.94 -4.54 -2.34
C VAL A 214 -17.19 -4.83 -1.50
N ARG A 215 -18.37 -4.37 -1.96
CA ARG A 215 -19.65 -4.65 -1.31
C ARG A 215 -20.00 -6.13 -1.42
N GLY A 216 -19.85 -6.73 -2.60
CA GLY A 216 -20.27 -8.09 -2.88
C GLY A 216 -21.78 -8.32 -2.76
N ALA A 217 -22.20 -9.54 -3.04
CA ALA A 217 -23.57 -10.03 -2.98
C ALA A 217 -24.06 -10.27 -1.54
N ASP A 218 -25.38 -10.23 -1.35
CA ASP A 218 -25.99 -10.43 -0.02
C ASP A 218 -25.95 -11.87 0.46
N ASN A 219 -25.98 -12.82 -0.47
CA ASN A 219 -25.94 -14.26 -0.19
C ASN A 219 -25.16 -15.01 -1.28
N LYS A 220 -24.87 -16.28 -1.03
CA LYS A 220 -24.11 -17.16 -1.93
C LYS A 220 -24.74 -17.32 -3.32
N ALA A 221 -26.07 -17.28 -3.42
CA ALA A 221 -26.76 -17.37 -4.71
C ALA A 221 -26.63 -16.08 -5.54
N GLY A 222 -26.47 -14.93 -4.88
CA GLY A 222 -26.32 -13.62 -5.51
C GLY A 222 -24.92 -13.32 -6.05
N GLY A 223 -23.92 -14.17 -5.79
CA GLY A 223 -22.58 -14.05 -6.33
C GLY A 223 -21.48 -13.84 -5.28
N HIS A 224 -20.43 -13.13 -5.68
CA HIS A 224 -19.20 -12.97 -4.89
C HIS A 224 -19.44 -12.20 -3.57
N PRO A 225 -18.94 -12.66 -2.40
CA PRO A 225 -19.29 -12.10 -1.08
C PRO A 225 -18.72 -10.71 -0.76
N GLY A 226 -17.71 -10.25 -1.51
CA GLY A 226 -17.11 -8.92 -1.34
C GLY A 226 -15.64 -8.98 -0.93
N TRP A 227 -15.12 -7.86 -0.42
CA TRP A 227 -13.72 -7.76 0.02
C TRP A 227 -13.61 -7.23 1.45
N PHE A 228 -12.61 -7.75 2.16
CA PHE A 228 -12.16 -7.22 3.45
C PHE A 228 -10.99 -6.27 3.25
N PHE A 229 -10.96 -5.19 4.00
CA PHE A 229 -9.75 -4.39 4.17
C PHE A 229 -9.03 -4.84 5.42
N VAL A 230 -7.76 -5.20 5.25
CA VAL A 230 -6.91 -5.76 6.29
C VAL A 230 -5.85 -4.74 6.67
N LEU A 231 -5.73 -4.50 7.97
CA LEU A 231 -4.60 -3.79 8.55
C LEU A 231 -3.77 -4.81 9.35
N GLN A 232 -2.48 -4.90 9.02
CA GLN A 232 -1.61 -5.94 9.55
C GLN A 232 -0.24 -5.34 9.96
N GLU A 233 0.30 -5.81 11.08
CA GLU A 233 1.69 -5.56 11.44
C GLU A 233 2.63 -6.28 10.47
N GLN A 234 3.82 -5.72 10.22
CA GLN A 234 4.78 -6.31 9.29
C GLN A 234 5.23 -7.69 9.80
N PRO A 235 5.02 -8.78 9.03
CA PRO A 235 5.44 -10.13 9.45
C PRO A 235 6.94 -10.28 9.64
N THR A 236 7.72 -9.44 8.96
CA THR A 236 9.19 -9.45 8.96
C THR A 236 9.81 -8.82 10.21
N GLU A 237 8.99 -8.28 11.11
CA GLU A 237 9.42 -7.70 12.39
C GLU A 237 8.95 -8.58 13.54
N PRO A 238 9.63 -9.73 13.82
CA PRO A 238 9.21 -10.63 14.88
C PRO A 238 9.35 -9.95 16.23
N ARG A 239 8.26 -10.02 17.02
CA ARG A 239 8.24 -9.53 18.40
C ARG A 239 8.24 -10.73 19.33
N PHE A 240 8.95 -10.58 20.44
CA PHE A 240 8.97 -11.58 21.51
C PHE A 240 8.42 -10.94 22.77
N GLY A 241 7.53 -11.65 23.44
CA GLY A 241 6.83 -11.15 24.61
C GLY A 241 5.78 -12.11 25.10
N LEU A 242 5.29 -11.85 26.30
CA LEU A 242 4.16 -12.54 26.91
C LEU A 242 3.03 -11.53 27.09
N ASP A 243 1.81 -12.03 26.98
CA ASP A 243 0.64 -11.17 27.13
C ASP A 243 0.41 -10.78 28.60
N VAL A 244 -0.36 -9.72 28.81
CA VAL A 244 -0.65 -9.19 30.16
C VAL A 244 -1.40 -10.24 30.98
N ALA A 245 -1.03 -10.39 32.25
CA ALA A 245 -1.63 -11.34 33.16
C ALA A 245 -3.13 -11.05 33.37
N THR A 246 -3.98 -12.01 33.05
CA THR A 246 -5.42 -12.03 33.38
C THR A 246 -5.74 -13.02 34.49
N THR A 247 -4.97 -14.09 34.57
CA THR A 247 -5.01 -15.15 35.60
C THR A 247 -3.59 -15.46 36.06
N TYR A 248 -3.44 -16.10 37.23
CA TYR A 248 -2.14 -16.43 37.81
C TYR A 248 -1.96 -17.94 37.98
N GLY A 249 -0.76 -18.42 37.70
CA GLY A 249 -0.41 -19.83 37.74
C GLY A 249 -1.12 -20.68 36.68
N GLY A 250 -0.93 -22.01 36.80
CA GLY A 250 -1.45 -22.98 35.84
C GLY A 250 -0.62 -23.08 34.56
N THR A 251 -0.93 -24.10 33.76
CA THR A 251 -0.32 -24.31 32.44
C THR A 251 -1.30 -23.82 31.39
N PRO A 252 -0.88 -22.96 30.43
CA PRO A 252 -1.77 -22.55 29.36
C PRO A 252 -2.10 -23.74 28.43
N PRO A 253 -3.29 -23.75 27.80
CA PRO A 253 -3.67 -24.83 26.89
C PRO A 253 -2.82 -24.85 25.61
N HIS A 254 -2.39 -23.67 25.13
CA HIS A 254 -1.44 -23.49 24.04
C HIS A 254 -0.37 -22.47 24.44
N TRP A 255 0.83 -22.56 23.87
CA TRP A 255 1.88 -21.57 24.14
C TRP A 255 1.50 -20.17 23.71
N ARG A 256 0.62 -20.04 22.70
CA ARG A 256 0.11 -18.75 22.25
C ARG A 256 -0.78 -18.06 23.29
N ASP A 257 -1.30 -18.80 24.27
CA ASP A 257 -2.13 -18.26 25.36
C ASP A 257 -1.28 -17.94 26.61
N LEU A 258 0.04 -18.02 26.51
CA LEU A 258 0.97 -17.75 27.60
C LEU A 258 1.02 -16.25 27.94
N THR A 259 0.44 -15.92 29.08
CA THR A 259 0.58 -14.60 29.73
C THR A 259 1.68 -14.59 30.80
N TRP A 260 2.13 -13.40 31.18
CA TRP A 260 3.01 -13.17 32.33
C TRP A 260 2.48 -13.79 33.63
N GLY A 261 1.16 -13.93 33.76
CA GLY A 261 0.52 -14.48 34.96
C GLY A 261 0.80 -15.97 35.17
N HIS A 262 1.06 -16.74 34.11
CA HIS A 262 1.44 -18.16 34.25
C HIS A 262 2.81 -18.35 34.91
N LEU A 263 3.65 -17.31 34.93
CA LEU A 263 4.97 -17.34 35.57
C LEU A 263 4.93 -17.06 37.08
N ALA A 264 3.79 -16.61 37.61
CA ALA A 264 3.63 -16.21 39.00
C ALA A 264 2.37 -16.82 39.62
N GLN A 265 2.42 -17.17 40.91
CA GLN A 265 1.22 -17.69 41.60
C GLN A 265 0.17 -16.61 41.91
N ASN A 266 0.58 -15.34 41.96
CA ASN A 266 -0.27 -14.18 42.24
C ASN A 266 0.40 -12.88 41.77
N GLU A 267 -0.32 -11.76 41.88
CA GLU A 267 0.16 -10.44 41.46
C GLU A 267 1.42 -9.98 42.20
N ALA A 268 1.53 -10.29 43.51
CA ALA A 268 2.69 -9.89 44.30
C ALA A 268 3.97 -10.59 43.82
N ALA A 269 3.87 -11.89 43.51
CA ALA A 269 4.96 -12.65 42.91
C ALA A 269 5.30 -12.13 41.51
N LEU A 270 4.30 -11.78 40.68
CA LEU A 270 4.53 -11.23 39.33
C LEU A 270 5.34 -9.93 39.37
N LYS A 271 5.05 -9.03 40.31
CA LYS A 271 5.79 -7.76 40.46
C LYS A 271 7.26 -7.95 40.83
N GLN A 272 7.64 -9.12 41.34
CA GLN A 272 9.03 -9.46 41.67
C GLN A 272 9.77 -10.14 40.51
N ILE A 273 9.06 -10.54 39.44
CA ILE A 273 9.67 -11.18 38.27
C ILE A 273 10.41 -10.13 37.45
N VAL A 274 11.74 -10.27 37.39
CA VAL A 274 12.62 -9.44 36.55
C VAL A 274 12.94 -10.13 35.23
N TYR A 275 13.02 -11.46 35.23
CA TYR A 275 13.31 -12.30 34.08
C TYR A 275 12.44 -13.55 34.09
N VAL A 276 12.23 -14.15 32.92
CA VAL A 276 11.42 -15.37 32.77
C VAL A 276 12.09 -16.54 33.52
N PRO A 277 11.46 -17.13 34.55
CA PRO A 277 12.06 -18.23 35.31
C PRO A 277 11.90 -19.56 34.57
N ILE A 278 13.04 -20.20 34.23
CA ILE A 278 13.04 -21.51 33.58
C ILE A 278 12.62 -22.61 34.57
N ASP A 279 13.20 -22.59 35.78
CA ASP A 279 12.90 -23.55 36.85
C ASP A 279 11.66 -23.18 37.68
N GLY A 280 10.75 -22.38 37.10
CA GLY A 280 9.55 -21.87 37.77
C GLY A 280 8.33 -22.80 37.67
N LEU A 281 7.13 -22.21 37.69
CA LEU A 281 5.85 -22.93 37.64
C LEU A 281 5.67 -23.79 36.38
N LEU A 282 6.34 -23.41 35.28
CA LEU A 282 6.28 -24.11 33.99
C LEU A 282 7.45 -25.10 33.81
N ASN A 283 8.23 -25.39 34.85
CA ASN A 283 9.33 -26.33 34.73
C ASN A 283 8.84 -27.71 34.26
N ASN A 284 9.56 -28.33 33.31
CA ASN A 284 9.20 -29.60 32.65
C ASN A 284 7.82 -29.64 31.97
N THR A 285 7.16 -28.49 31.77
CA THR A 285 5.91 -28.47 31.00
C THR A 285 6.18 -28.56 29.50
N VAL A 286 5.34 -29.33 28.82
CA VAL A 286 5.33 -29.48 27.36
C VAL A 286 3.93 -29.15 26.88
N VAL A 287 3.82 -28.09 26.09
CA VAL A 287 2.58 -27.67 25.43
C VAL A 287 2.88 -27.57 23.94
N ASP A 288 1.93 -27.89 23.06
CA ASP A 288 2.12 -27.88 21.60
C ASP A 288 3.37 -28.66 21.12
N GLN A 289 3.75 -29.72 21.85
CA GLN A 289 4.97 -30.52 21.62
C GLN A 289 6.29 -29.76 21.79
N ILE A 290 6.25 -28.54 22.34
CA ILE A 290 7.41 -27.68 22.59
C ILE A 290 7.66 -27.64 24.11
N PRO A 291 8.81 -28.13 24.59
CA PRO A 291 9.15 -28.08 26.01
C PRO A 291 9.59 -26.68 26.46
N TRP A 292 9.13 -26.25 27.63
CA TRP A 292 9.58 -25.04 28.30
C TRP A 292 11.07 -25.13 28.67
N GLY A 293 11.85 -24.07 28.46
CA GLY A 293 13.21 -23.95 28.97
C GLY A 293 14.29 -24.82 28.33
N LYS A 294 13.97 -25.67 27.35
CA LYS A 294 14.92 -26.64 26.78
C LYS A 294 16.10 -26.00 26.04
N ASN A 295 15.84 -25.01 25.18
CA ASN A 295 16.88 -24.21 24.51
C ASN A 295 16.30 -22.87 24.03
N SER A 296 17.18 -22.00 23.51
CA SER A 296 16.82 -20.66 23.01
C SER A 296 15.82 -20.69 21.85
N ALA A 297 15.90 -21.67 20.94
CA ALA A 297 14.97 -21.78 19.82
C ALA A 297 13.55 -22.12 20.27
N HIS A 298 13.39 -23.03 21.24
CA HIS A 298 12.07 -23.34 21.81
C HIS A 298 11.51 -22.12 22.55
N MET A 299 12.33 -21.43 23.35
CA MET A 299 11.89 -20.23 24.06
C MET A 299 11.52 -19.08 23.11
N ALA A 300 12.25 -18.92 22.00
CA ALA A 300 11.89 -17.96 20.96
C ALA A 300 10.54 -18.30 20.32
N THR A 301 10.27 -19.58 20.00
CA THR A 301 8.97 -19.99 19.48
C THR A 301 7.83 -19.76 20.47
N ILE A 302 8.04 -20.05 21.77
CA ILE A 302 7.03 -19.87 22.82
C ILE A 302 6.70 -18.38 23.02
N THR A 303 7.74 -17.53 23.04
CA THR A 303 7.58 -16.09 23.29
C THR A 303 7.29 -15.28 22.03
N ARG A 304 7.26 -15.91 20.84
CA ARG A 304 6.98 -15.21 19.58
C ARG A 304 5.54 -14.72 19.57
N GLN A 305 5.36 -13.41 19.49
CA GLN A 305 4.06 -12.81 19.28
C GLN A 305 3.72 -12.83 17.78
N PRO A 306 2.57 -13.41 17.39
CA PRO A 306 2.11 -13.34 16.02
C PRO A 306 1.78 -11.89 15.64
N PRO A 307 2.04 -11.47 14.39
CA PRO A 307 1.71 -10.12 13.95
C PRO A 307 0.21 -9.87 14.10
N PHE A 308 -0.14 -8.70 14.64
CA PHE A 308 -1.54 -8.31 14.75
C PHE A 308 -2.15 -8.14 13.36
N ARG A 309 -3.36 -8.69 13.18
CA ARG A 309 -4.13 -8.58 11.93
C ARG A 309 -5.59 -8.31 12.27
N VAL A 310 -6.15 -7.25 11.70
CA VAL A 310 -7.59 -6.97 11.75
C VAL A 310 -8.13 -6.90 10.33
N ALA A 311 -9.24 -7.57 10.09
CA ALA A 311 -9.94 -7.57 8.80
C ALA A 311 -11.36 -7.03 9.01
N VAL A 312 -11.72 -5.99 8.27
CA VAL A 312 -13.06 -5.38 8.33
C VAL A 312 -13.68 -5.43 6.94
N HIS A 313 -14.91 -5.93 6.85
CA HIS A 313 -15.59 -6.04 5.57
C HIS A 313 -16.00 -4.66 5.06
N ALA A 314 -15.84 -4.39 3.75
CA ALA A 314 -16.12 -3.08 3.19
C ALA A 314 -17.56 -2.57 3.43
N ARG A 315 -18.53 -3.50 3.50
CA ARG A 315 -19.93 -3.21 3.84
C ARG A 315 -20.11 -2.43 5.15
N THR A 316 -19.18 -2.55 6.11
CA THR A 316 -19.26 -1.81 7.37
C THR A 316 -19.25 -0.29 7.16
N TRP A 317 -18.61 0.18 6.08
CA TRP A 317 -18.50 1.61 5.75
C TRP A 317 -19.41 2.06 4.62
N LEU A 318 -20.15 1.14 4.01
CA LEU A 318 -21.01 1.45 2.88
C LEU A 318 -22.46 1.59 3.34
N PRO A 319 -23.24 2.54 2.79
CA PRO A 319 -24.65 2.67 3.10
C PRO A 319 -25.41 1.41 2.65
N GLY A 320 -26.53 1.09 3.32
CA GLY A 320 -27.44 0.04 2.86
C GLY A 320 -27.95 0.31 1.45
N GLN A 321 -28.29 -0.73 0.68
CA GLN A 321 -28.98 -0.52 -0.59
C GLN A 321 -30.34 0.14 -0.29
N GLN A 322 -30.60 1.29 -0.92
CA GLN A 322 -31.92 1.89 -0.97
C GLN A 322 -32.81 1.12 -1.95
#